data_AF-A0A359JKE9-F1
#
_entry.id   AF-A0A359JKE9-F1
#
_cell.length_a   1.000
_cell.length_b   1.000
_cell.length_c   1.000
_cell.angle_alpha   90.00
_cell.angle_beta   90.00
_cell.angle_gamma   90.00
#
_symmetry.space_group_name_H-M   'P 1'
#
loop_
_entity.id
_entity.type
_entity.pdbx_description
1 polymer ?
#
loop_
_entity_poly.entity_id
_entity_poly.type
_entity_poly.pdbx_seq_one_letter_code
_entity_poly.pdbx_strand_id
1 'polypeptide(L)'
;MSNEVGGFSKSDFGSSTRRRLPICFCLDISGSMTGYPIEQLNDGLQSFFASIRDNEETKSSADIAIITFGGSVDIFLPFGKSGQDSSIPRLQATTSLTPIGEGILTALELLNARKEGYKEMGIKYYQPWLVVITDGAPQGPNALENMEKAIEAVRELEDNDKLVVFNIGVGSSADFPMLQRLSGKREKPISISTAQFGKLFAFLGSSSSSVVSNSMSNDALYNLNTEPEGNAMAMDDFFKAIQESQ
;
A
#
# COMPACT_ATOMS: atom_id res chain seq x y z
N MET A 1 -21.43 -0.51 22.50
CA MET A 1 -21.55 0.82 21.88
C MET A 1 -21.23 0.63 20.41
N SER A 2 -22.17 0.98 19.56
CA SER A 2 -22.14 0.80 18.11
C SER A 2 -21.02 1.61 17.48
N ASN A 3 -20.05 0.94 16.86
CA ASN A 3 -19.14 1.58 15.91
C ASN A 3 -19.92 1.82 14.62
N GLU A 4 -20.41 3.04 14.44
CA GLU A 4 -20.89 3.50 13.15
C GLU A 4 -19.67 3.65 12.24
N VAL A 5 -19.57 2.76 11.25
CA VAL A 5 -18.76 2.99 10.07
C VAL A 5 -19.37 4.21 9.39
N GLY A 6 -18.64 5.34 9.43
CA GLY A 6 -19.12 6.63 8.93
C GLY A 6 -19.67 6.51 7.51
N GLY A 7 -20.96 6.83 7.35
CA GLY A 7 -21.66 6.75 6.07
C GLY A 7 -21.06 7.69 5.03
N PHE A 8 -20.82 7.17 3.83
CA PHE A 8 -20.25 7.90 2.71
C PHE A 8 -21.24 8.94 2.16
N SER A 9 -20.75 10.14 1.82
CA SER A 9 -21.58 11.20 1.24
C SER A 9 -21.16 11.50 -0.20
N LYS A 10 -22.14 11.81 -1.06
CA LYS A 10 -21.94 12.28 -2.44
C LYS A 10 -21.01 13.52 -2.50
N SER A 11 -20.90 14.28 -1.41
CA SER A 11 -19.96 15.40 -1.29
C SER A 11 -18.48 14.97 -1.36
N ASP A 12 -18.15 13.73 -0.98
CA ASP A 12 -16.76 13.23 -0.91
C ASP A 12 -16.11 13.12 -2.30
N PHE A 13 -16.92 13.11 -3.35
CA PHE A 13 -16.49 12.86 -4.72
C PHE A 13 -16.46 14.12 -5.61
N GLY A 14 -17.10 15.21 -5.19
CA GLY A 14 -17.28 16.39 -6.04
C GLY A 14 -18.03 16.05 -7.33
N SER A 15 -18.11 16.99 -8.28
CA SER A 15 -18.74 16.78 -9.59
C SER A 15 -17.85 16.01 -10.59
N SER A 16 -16.82 15.29 -10.12
CA SER A 16 -15.78 14.73 -10.97
C SER A 16 -16.20 13.40 -11.62
N THR A 17 -16.17 13.34 -12.95
CA THR A 17 -16.37 12.11 -13.74
C THR A 17 -15.09 11.27 -13.87
N ARG A 18 -14.03 11.62 -13.13
CA ARG A 18 -12.70 11.01 -13.27
C ARG A 18 -12.66 9.65 -12.58
N ARG A 19 -11.94 8.70 -13.19
CA ARG A 19 -11.71 7.37 -12.61
C ARG A 19 -10.94 7.51 -11.30
N ARG A 20 -11.34 6.79 -10.26
CA ARG A 20 -10.67 6.79 -8.94
C ARG A 20 -9.64 5.68 -8.83
N LEU A 21 -8.55 5.93 -8.12
CA LEU A 21 -7.52 4.94 -7.78
C LEU A 21 -7.46 4.80 -6.25
N PRO A 22 -8.09 3.77 -5.66
CA PRO A 22 -7.95 3.50 -4.24
C PRO A 22 -6.58 2.86 -3.93
N ILE A 23 -5.84 3.45 -2.99
CA ILE A 23 -4.53 2.97 -2.51
C ILE A 23 -4.63 2.80 -0.99
N CYS A 24 -4.38 1.60 -0.48
CA CYS A 24 -4.27 1.35 0.95
C CYS A 24 -2.84 0.96 1.29
N PHE A 25 -2.22 1.76 2.15
CA PHE A 25 -0.94 1.42 2.77
C PHE A 25 -1.20 0.56 4.01
N CYS A 26 -0.45 -0.52 4.15
CA CYS A 26 -0.42 -1.38 5.33
C CYS A 26 1.00 -1.33 5.87
N LEU A 27 1.21 -0.56 6.94
CA LEU A 27 2.52 -0.13 7.40
C LEU A 27 2.87 -0.72 8.75
N ASP A 28 4.05 -1.31 8.83
CA ASP A 28 4.65 -1.75 10.08
C ASP A 28 5.08 -0.54 10.92
N ILE A 29 4.64 -0.52 12.17
CA ILE A 29 5.07 0.43 13.20
C ILE A 29 5.57 -0.29 14.45
N SER A 30 5.94 -1.57 14.36
CA SER A 30 6.40 -2.38 15.49
C SER A 30 7.77 -1.93 16.06
N GLY A 31 8.25 -2.65 17.08
CA GLY A 31 9.47 -2.29 17.84
C GLY A 31 10.70 -1.97 17.00
N SER A 32 10.91 -2.72 15.92
CA SER A 32 12.02 -2.59 14.98
C SER A 32 12.03 -1.24 14.24
N MET A 33 10.86 -0.59 14.12
CA MET A 33 10.72 0.70 13.46
C MET A 33 11.18 1.88 14.32
N THR A 34 11.50 1.66 15.60
CA THR A 34 11.86 2.73 16.55
C THR A 34 13.09 3.54 16.10
N GLY A 35 13.00 4.87 16.19
CA GLY A 35 14.10 5.79 15.88
C GLY A 35 14.16 6.13 14.39
N TYR A 36 15.32 5.91 13.77
CA TYR A 36 15.56 6.29 12.37
C TYR A 36 14.56 5.68 11.35
N PRO A 37 14.15 4.40 11.45
CA PRO A 37 13.24 3.81 10.46
C PRO A 37 11.87 4.50 10.39
N ILE A 38 11.20 4.76 11.53
CA ILE A 38 9.90 5.44 11.57
C ILE A 38 10.01 6.91 11.14
N GLU A 39 11.14 7.57 11.39
CA GLU A 39 11.41 8.93 10.90
C GLU A 39 11.48 8.94 9.36
N GLN A 40 12.24 8.03 8.77
CA GLN A 40 12.36 7.91 7.30
C GLN A 40 11.04 7.48 6.64
N LEU A 41 10.27 6.59 7.28
CA LEU A 41 8.94 6.21 6.81
C LEU A 41 8.01 7.42 6.79
N ASN A 42 8.00 8.21 7.87
CA ASN A 42 7.21 9.44 7.95
C ASN A 42 7.61 10.47 6.88
N ASP A 43 8.91 10.74 6.73
CA ASP A 43 9.40 11.71 5.75
C ASP A 43 9.08 11.29 4.31
N GLY A 44 9.20 9.99 4.02
CA GLY A 44 8.79 9.38 2.76
C GLY A 44 7.28 9.54 2.50
N LEU A 45 6.44 9.22 3.50
CA LEU A 45 4.99 9.41 3.39
C LEU A 45 4.63 10.88 3.14
N GLN A 46 5.20 11.82 3.89
CA GLN A 46 4.93 13.25 3.69
C GLN A 46 5.29 13.68 2.27
N SER A 47 6.40 13.17 1.73
CA SER A 47 6.84 13.43 0.35
C SER A 47 5.87 12.83 -0.67
N PHE A 48 5.37 11.61 -0.45
CA PHE A 48 4.31 11.00 -1.27
C PHE A 48 3.07 11.89 -1.31
N PHE A 49 2.52 12.28 -0.15
CA PHE A 49 1.32 13.12 -0.13
C PHE A 49 1.55 14.52 -0.70
N ALA A 50 2.75 15.10 -0.57
CA ALA A 50 3.11 16.31 -1.29
C ALA A 50 3.03 16.11 -2.81
N SER A 51 3.65 15.05 -3.35
CA SER A 51 3.60 14.75 -4.79
C SER A 51 2.18 14.53 -5.33
N ILE A 52 1.31 13.88 -4.53
CA ILE A 52 -0.10 13.68 -4.91
C ILE A 52 -0.83 15.03 -4.96
N ARG A 53 -0.56 15.94 -4.02
CA ARG A 53 -1.19 17.28 -3.98
C ARG A 53 -0.72 18.18 -5.11
N ASP A 54 0.56 18.07 -5.50
CA ASP A 54 1.15 18.90 -6.55
C ASP A 54 0.68 18.50 -7.96
N ASN A 55 0.15 17.29 -8.12
CA ASN A 55 -0.44 16.81 -9.37
C ASN A 55 -1.98 16.82 -9.27
N GLU A 56 -2.63 17.82 -9.88
CA GLU A 56 -4.10 17.95 -9.89
C GLU A 56 -4.84 16.71 -10.41
N GLU A 57 -4.23 15.95 -11.32
CA GLU A 57 -4.83 14.72 -11.84
C GLU A 57 -4.86 13.60 -10.83
N THR A 58 -3.71 13.36 -10.21
CA THR A 58 -3.54 12.36 -9.17
C THR A 58 -4.33 12.75 -7.93
N LYS A 59 -4.30 14.02 -7.51
CA LYS A 59 -5.10 14.56 -6.41
C LYS A 59 -6.58 14.25 -6.57
N SER A 60 -7.14 14.52 -7.75
CA SER A 60 -8.56 14.32 -8.03
C SER A 60 -8.99 12.85 -8.16
N SER A 61 -8.03 11.92 -8.23
CA SER A 61 -8.27 10.50 -8.55
C SER A 61 -7.86 9.55 -7.44
N ALA A 62 -6.75 9.82 -6.76
CA ALA A 62 -6.16 8.93 -5.77
C ALA A 62 -6.89 9.05 -4.43
N ASP A 63 -7.55 7.98 -4.03
CA ASP A 63 -8.12 7.84 -2.69
C ASP A 63 -7.17 7.03 -1.84
N ILE A 64 -6.69 7.59 -0.74
CA ILE A 64 -5.61 6.98 0.05
C ILE A 64 -6.13 6.66 1.46
N ALA A 65 -5.81 5.45 1.93
CA ALA A 65 -5.97 5.03 3.31
C ALA A 65 -4.64 4.48 3.85
N ILE A 66 -4.47 4.55 5.16
CA ILE A 66 -3.32 4.01 5.88
C ILE A 66 -3.83 3.15 7.04
N ILE A 67 -3.45 1.88 7.01
CA ILE A 67 -3.47 0.96 8.13
C ILE A 67 -2.06 0.90 8.71
N THR A 68 -1.99 0.87 10.04
CA THR A 68 -0.77 0.59 10.77
C THR A 68 -0.91 -0.71 11.56
N PHE A 69 0.15 -1.48 11.66
CA PHE A 69 0.21 -2.65 12.53
C PHE A 69 1.47 -2.62 13.40
N GLY A 70 1.28 -2.85 14.71
CA GLY A 70 2.35 -2.81 15.70
C GLY A 70 1.76 -3.02 17.09
N GLY A 71 1.43 -4.27 17.42
CA GLY A 71 0.67 -4.68 18.61
C GLY A 71 -0.82 -4.83 18.33
N SER A 72 -1.44 -3.78 17.79
CA SER A 72 -2.79 -3.76 17.24
C SER A 72 -2.76 -3.35 15.77
N VAL A 73 -3.87 -3.60 15.08
CA VAL A 73 -4.15 -3.05 13.76
C VAL A 73 -5.04 -1.83 13.93
N ASP A 74 -4.62 -0.71 13.38
CA ASP A 74 -5.32 0.56 13.50
C ASP A 74 -5.52 1.22 12.13
N ILE A 75 -6.72 1.78 11.91
CA ILE A 75 -7.01 2.63 10.76
C ILE A 75 -6.46 4.02 11.07
N PHE A 76 -5.19 4.23 10.76
CA PHE A 76 -4.51 5.50 11.00
C PHE A 76 -5.08 6.64 10.13
N LEU A 77 -5.38 6.35 8.86
CA LEU A 77 -6.03 7.26 7.95
C LEU A 77 -7.12 6.51 7.18
N PRO A 78 -8.43 6.77 7.41
CA PRO A 78 -9.49 6.19 6.61
C PRO A 78 -9.55 6.84 5.22
N PHE A 79 -10.18 6.17 4.26
CA PHE A 79 -10.51 6.79 2.97
C PHE A 79 -11.41 8.00 3.16
N GLY A 80 -11.00 9.17 2.66
CA GLY A 80 -11.78 10.40 2.75
C GLY A 80 -10.97 11.65 2.38
N LYS A 81 -11.65 12.79 2.32
CA LYS A 81 -11.04 14.08 1.92
C LYS A 81 -9.99 14.61 2.88
N SER A 82 -10.03 14.22 4.15
CA SER A 82 -9.13 14.73 5.20
C SER A 82 -7.65 14.46 4.89
N GLY A 83 -7.32 13.36 4.20
CA GLY A 83 -5.94 13.02 3.83
C GLY A 83 -5.35 13.81 2.65
N GLN A 84 -6.17 14.47 1.83
CA GLN A 84 -5.69 15.17 0.63
C GLN A 84 -5.36 16.65 0.83
N ASP A 85 -6.02 17.32 1.79
CA ASP A 85 -5.87 18.78 1.98
C ASP A 85 -5.19 19.15 3.30
N SER A 86 -4.88 18.19 4.18
CA SER A 86 -4.22 18.44 5.48
C SER A 86 -2.87 17.74 5.60
N SER A 87 -2.00 18.24 6.48
CA SER A 87 -0.76 17.56 6.84
C SER A 87 -1.09 16.26 7.58
N ILE A 88 -0.53 15.15 7.16
CA ILE A 88 -0.81 13.86 7.79
C ILE A 88 -0.06 13.77 9.12
N PRO A 89 -0.70 13.29 10.21
CA PRO A 89 -0.02 13.09 11.47
C PRO A 89 1.17 12.13 11.29
N ARG A 90 2.24 12.34 12.06
CA ARG A 90 3.37 11.42 12.03
C ARG A 90 3.01 10.12 12.75
N LEU A 91 3.37 9.01 12.13
CA LEU A 91 3.35 7.67 12.71
C LEU A 91 4.32 7.60 13.89
N GLN A 92 3.95 6.82 14.90
CA GLN A 92 4.79 6.53 16.07
C GLN A 92 5.06 5.03 16.11
N ALA A 93 6.33 4.65 16.29
CA ALA A 93 6.68 3.26 16.51
C ALA A 93 6.15 2.81 17.89
N THR A 94 5.73 1.57 17.96
CA THR A 94 5.31 0.88 19.17
C THR A 94 6.41 -0.08 19.61
N THR A 95 6.30 -0.67 20.81
CA THR A 95 7.27 -1.66 21.31
C THR A 95 6.71 -3.09 21.26
N SER A 96 5.79 -3.35 20.34
CA SER A 96 4.93 -4.54 20.33
C SER A 96 5.12 -5.39 19.08
N LEU A 97 4.28 -6.42 18.95
CA LEU A 97 4.36 -7.48 17.93
C LEU A 97 3.89 -7.00 16.55
N THR A 98 4.06 -7.84 15.54
CA THR A 98 3.79 -7.55 14.13
C THR A 98 2.58 -8.36 13.61
N PRO A 99 1.32 -7.94 13.87
CA PRO A 99 0.12 -8.65 13.41
C PRO A 99 -0.18 -8.37 11.93
N ILE A 100 0.80 -8.62 11.05
CA ILE A 100 0.76 -8.26 9.63
C ILE A 100 -0.41 -8.90 8.87
N GLY A 101 -0.73 -10.17 9.13
CA GLY A 101 -1.85 -10.86 8.46
C GLY A 101 -3.19 -10.18 8.75
N GLU A 102 -3.42 -9.77 9.99
CA GLU A 102 -4.61 -9.00 10.38
C GLU A 102 -4.60 -7.62 9.70
N GLY A 103 -3.46 -6.94 9.68
CA GLY A 103 -3.32 -5.65 9.00
C GLY A 103 -3.66 -5.71 7.50
N ILE A 104 -3.19 -6.75 6.81
CA ILE A 104 -3.50 -6.99 5.40
C ILE A 104 -4.99 -7.25 5.21
N LEU A 105 -5.61 -8.10 6.03
CA LEU A 105 -7.05 -8.38 5.95
C LEU A 105 -7.88 -7.11 6.14
N THR A 106 -7.56 -6.29 7.15
CA THR A 106 -8.23 -4.99 7.36
C THR A 106 -8.03 -4.03 6.18
N ALA A 107 -6.84 -4.00 5.58
CA ALA A 107 -6.59 -3.19 4.39
C ALA A 107 -7.45 -3.65 3.19
N LEU A 108 -7.61 -4.97 2.99
CA LEU A 108 -8.49 -5.52 1.97
C LEU A 108 -9.96 -5.17 2.21
N GLU A 109 -10.42 -5.23 3.46
CA GLU A 109 -11.78 -4.82 3.84
C GLU A 109 -12.04 -3.35 3.51
N LEU A 110 -11.10 -2.44 3.86
CA LEU A 110 -11.21 -1.02 3.53
C LEU A 110 -11.23 -0.79 2.02
N LEU A 111 -10.35 -1.45 1.27
CA LEU A 111 -10.33 -1.36 -0.19
C LEU A 111 -11.65 -1.84 -0.78
N ASN A 112 -12.20 -2.94 -0.27
CA ASN A 112 -13.48 -3.46 -0.72
C ASN A 112 -14.63 -2.50 -0.43
N ALA A 113 -14.73 -1.99 0.80
CA ALA A 113 -15.74 -1.01 1.18
C ALA A 113 -15.68 0.24 0.29
N ARG A 114 -14.47 0.73 0.00
CA ARG A 114 -14.29 1.88 -0.89
C ARG A 114 -14.73 1.60 -2.32
N LYS A 115 -14.44 0.41 -2.86
CA LYS A 115 -14.88 -0.02 -4.20
C LYS A 115 -16.39 -0.14 -4.30
N GLU A 116 -17.05 -0.71 -3.30
CA GLU A 116 -18.51 -0.81 -3.28
C GLU A 116 -19.14 0.58 -3.28
N GLY A 117 -18.60 1.52 -2.49
CA GLY A 117 -19.02 2.93 -2.54
C GLY A 117 -18.89 3.56 -3.94
N TYR A 118 -17.82 3.25 -4.69
CA TYR A 118 -17.72 3.70 -6.08
C TYR A 118 -18.81 3.11 -6.97
N LYS A 119 -19.09 1.80 -6.85
CA LYS A 119 -20.10 1.11 -7.67
C LYS A 119 -21.49 1.68 -7.42
N GLU A 120 -21.86 1.88 -6.15
CA GLU A 120 -23.15 2.47 -5.77
C GLU A 120 -23.35 3.86 -6.36
N MET A 121 -22.28 4.64 -6.50
CA MET A 121 -22.31 5.99 -7.06
C MET A 121 -22.08 6.03 -8.58
N GLY A 122 -21.90 4.89 -9.25
CA GLY A 122 -21.59 4.82 -10.68
C GLY A 122 -20.22 5.39 -11.05
N ILE A 123 -19.30 5.48 -10.08
CA ILE A 123 -17.96 6.01 -10.26
C ILE A 123 -17.05 4.90 -10.78
N LYS A 124 -16.38 5.15 -11.92
CA LYS A 124 -15.38 4.22 -12.45
C LYS A 124 -14.11 4.27 -11.60
N TYR A 125 -13.40 3.16 -11.50
CA TYR A 125 -12.15 3.09 -10.74
C TYR A 125 -11.10 2.22 -11.45
N TYR A 126 -9.82 2.50 -11.19
CA TYR A 126 -8.67 1.68 -11.55
C TYR A 126 -8.52 0.51 -10.56
N GLN A 127 -7.75 -0.53 -10.91
CA GLN A 127 -7.45 -1.61 -9.96
C GLN A 127 -6.88 -1.01 -8.66
N PRO A 128 -7.48 -1.34 -7.50
CA PRO A 128 -6.98 -0.92 -6.20
C PRO A 128 -5.54 -1.35 -5.94
N TRP A 129 -4.82 -0.56 -5.15
CA TRP A 129 -3.47 -0.89 -4.71
C TRP A 129 -3.46 -1.26 -3.23
N LEU A 130 -2.83 -2.38 -2.90
CA LEU A 130 -2.43 -2.75 -1.55
C LEU A 130 -0.90 -2.62 -1.46
N VAL A 131 -0.41 -1.69 -0.64
CA VAL A 131 1.02 -1.46 -0.42
C VAL A 131 1.38 -1.96 0.98
N VAL A 132 2.06 -3.10 1.06
CA VAL A 132 2.51 -3.71 2.33
C VAL A 132 3.98 -3.41 2.55
N ILE A 133 4.30 -2.79 3.67
CA ILE A 133 5.68 -2.45 4.07
C ILE A 133 5.92 -3.03 5.46
N THR A 134 6.90 -3.94 5.59
CA THR A 134 7.31 -4.52 6.88
C THR A 134 8.81 -4.82 6.90
N ASP A 135 9.40 -4.82 8.10
CA ASP A 135 10.79 -5.21 8.33
C ASP A 135 10.92 -6.55 9.09
N GLY A 136 9.82 -7.29 9.27
CA GLY A 136 9.77 -8.48 10.11
C GLY A 136 8.77 -9.56 9.68
N ALA A 137 8.70 -10.62 10.48
CA ALA A 137 7.83 -11.78 10.30
C ALA A 137 6.50 -11.63 11.07
N PRO A 138 5.44 -12.39 10.72
CA PRO A 138 4.18 -12.38 11.45
C PRO A 138 4.39 -12.78 12.92
N GLN A 139 3.93 -11.94 13.85
CA GLN A 139 4.04 -12.17 15.29
C GLN A 139 2.72 -11.86 16.00
N GLY A 140 2.47 -12.57 17.10
CA GLY A 140 1.25 -12.41 17.90
C GLY A 140 0.29 -13.61 17.82
N PRO A 141 -0.85 -13.52 18.52
CA PRO A 141 -1.86 -14.58 18.52
C PRO A 141 -2.38 -14.84 17.10
N ASN A 142 -2.47 -16.13 16.72
CA ASN A 142 -2.96 -16.56 15.40
C ASN A 142 -2.21 -15.93 14.21
N ALA A 143 -1.00 -15.40 14.41
CA ALA A 143 -0.30 -14.62 13.38
C ALA A 143 -0.09 -15.40 12.07
N LEU A 144 0.29 -16.68 12.16
CA LEU A 144 0.46 -17.54 10.98
C LEU A 144 -0.89 -17.83 10.31
N GLU A 145 -1.93 -18.18 11.07
CA GLU A 145 -3.27 -18.44 10.52
C GLU A 145 -3.84 -17.20 9.80
N ASN A 146 -3.72 -16.03 10.42
CA ASN A 146 -4.15 -14.77 9.82
C ASN A 146 -3.31 -14.42 8.58
N MET A 147 -2.01 -14.73 8.60
CA MET A 147 -1.16 -14.54 7.43
C MET A 147 -1.56 -15.46 6.27
N GLU A 148 -1.88 -16.73 6.54
CA GLU A 148 -2.37 -17.66 5.50
C GLU A 148 -3.68 -17.15 4.88
N LYS A 149 -4.64 -16.72 5.70
CA LYS A 149 -5.89 -16.10 5.22
C LYS A 149 -5.62 -14.86 4.38
N ALA A 150 -4.67 -14.02 4.80
CA ALA A 150 -4.28 -12.83 4.05
C ALA A 150 -3.67 -13.20 2.69
N ILE A 151 -2.78 -14.20 2.64
CA ILE A 151 -2.19 -14.71 1.40
C ILE A 151 -3.27 -15.23 0.45
N GLU A 152 -4.18 -16.06 0.94
CA GLU A 152 -5.29 -16.60 0.13
C GLU A 152 -6.15 -15.48 -0.46
N ALA A 153 -6.58 -14.52 0.38
CA ALA A 153 -7.42 -13.41 -0.04
C ALA A 153 -6.71 -12.47 -1.05
N VAL A 154 -5.42 -12.18 -0.82
CA VAL A 154 -4.64 -11.35 -1.74
C VAL A 154 -4.48 -12.04 -3.09
N ARG A 155 -4.10 -13.33 -3.10
CA ARG A 155 -3.90 -14.09 -4.34
C ARG A 155 -5.19 -14.21 -5.13
N GLU A 156 -6.31 -14.51 -4.47
CA GLU A 156 -7.62 -14.55 -5.13
C GLU A 156 -7.92 -13.22 -5.85
N LEU A 157 -7.70 -12.09 -5.18
CA LEU A 157 -7.95 -10.78 -5.79
C LEU A 157 -6.96 -10.44 -6.92
N GLU A 158 -5.69 -10.77 -6.75
CA GLU A 158 -4.63 -10.48 -7.71
C GLU A 158 -4.79 -11.34 -8.99
N ASP A 159 -5.05 -12.64 -8.84
CA ASP A 159 -5.27 -13.60 -9.94
C ASP A 159 -6.50 -13.24 -10.78
N ASN A 160 -7.50 -12.61 -10.16
CA ASN A 160 -8.72 -12.14 -10.83
C ASN A 160 -8.64 -10.69 -11.33
N ASP A 161 -7.45 -10.07 -11.38
CA ASP A 161 -7.27 -8.70 -11.85
C ASP A 161 -8.12 -7.68 -11.05
N LYS A 162 -8.26 -7.88 -9.74
CA LYS A 162 -9.04 -7.02 -8.83
C LYS A 162 -8.19 -6.23 -7.85
N LEU A 163 -6.88 -6.45 -7.81
CA LEU A 163 -5.93 -5.84 -6.89
C LEU A 163 -4.52 -5.80 -7.50
N VAL A 164 -3.83 -4.68 -7.35
CA VAL A 164 -2.38 -4.58 -7.50
C VAL A 164 -1.76 -4.63 -6.11
N VAL A 165 -0.81 -5.53 -5.89
CA VAL A 165 -0.10 -5.67 -4.61
C VAL A 165 1.26 -5.03 -4.73
N PHE A 166 1.83 -4.46 -3.68
CA PHE A 166 3.25 -4.15 -3.53
C PHE A 166 3.73 -4.73 -2.21
N ASN A 167 4.40 -5.88 -2.26
CA ASN A 167 4.97 -6.59 -1.11
C ASN A 167 6.42 -6.14 -0.90
N ILE A 168 6.64 -5.24 0.06
CA ILE A 168 7.93 -4.57 0.30
C ILE A 168 8.51 -5.01 1.65
N GLY A 169 9.72 -5.57 1.61
CA GLY A 169 10.52 -5.91 2.78
C GLY A 169 11.58 -4.83 3.04
N VAL A 170 11.71 -4.43 4.30
CA VAL A 170 12.66 -3.40 4.74
C VAL A 170 13.80 -4.04 5.52
N GLY A 171 15.03 -3.75 5.12
CA GLY A 171 16.23 -4.29 5.75
C GLY A 171 16.40 -5.79 5.55
N SER A 172 17.42 -6.35 6.21
CA SER A 172 17.77 -7.77 6.09
C SER A 172 16.94 -8.69 7.00
N SER A 173 16.19 -8.13 7.96
CA SER A 173 15.36 -8.87 8.90
C SER A 173 13.96 -9.22 8.38
N ALA A 174 13.56 -8.64 7.24
CA ALA A 174 12.27 -8.92 6.65
C ALA A 174 12.15 -10.40 6.25
N ASP A 175 10.97 -10.99 6.51
CA ASP A 175 10.68 -12.37 6.14
C ASP A 175 10.32 -12.43 4.64
N PHE A 176 11.34 -12.35 3.79
CA PHE A 176 11.18 -12.40 2.34
C PHE A 176 10.51 -13.69 1.84
N PRO A 177 10.82 -14.90 2.35
CA PRO A 177 10.09 -16.11 1.99
C PRO A 177 8.58 -16.01 2.27
N MET A 178 8.19 -15.43 3.40
CA MET A 178 6.77 -15.19 3.69
C MET A 178 6.17 -14.12 2.77
N LEU A 179 6.84 -12.98 2.60
CA LEU A 179 6.38 -11.90 1.72
C LEU A 179 6.26 -12.32 0.25
N GLN A 180 7.11 -13.25 -0.21
CA GLN A 180 7.05 -13.81 -1.55
C GLN A 180 5.73 -14.55 -1.78
N ARG A 181 5.19 -15.22 -0.76
CA ARG A 181 3.93 -15.97 -0.88
C ARG A 181 2.72 -15.05 -1.05
N LEU A 182 2.83 -13.78 -0.63
CA LEU A 182 1.73 -12.81 -0.62
C LEU A 182 1.24 -12.44 -2.03
N SER A 183 2.13 -12.36 -3.03
CA SER A 183 1.78 -11.99 -4.40
C SER A 183 2.08 -13.14 -5.35
N GLY A 184 1.08 -13.54 -6.14
CA GLY A 184 1.23 -14.51 -7.21
C GLY A 184 1.81 -13.89 -8.48
N LYS A 185 1.53 -12.61 -8.75
CA LYS A 185 2.03 -11.89 -9.94
C LYS A 185 3.39 -11.24 -9.75
N ARG A 186 3.81 -10.97 -8.51
CA ARG A 186 5.16 -10.50 -8.18
C ARG A 186 5.93 -11.58 -7.46
N GLU A 187 6.64 -12.37 -8.26
CA GLU A 187 7.39 -13.53 -7.79
C GLU A 187 8.44 -13.16 -6.73
N LYS A 188 9.01 -11.95 -6.74
CA LYS A 188 9.99 -11.52 -5.71
C LYS A 188 9.55 -10.23 -5.02
N PRO A 189 9.48 -10.19 -3.68
CA PRO A 189 9.23 -8.96 -2.94
C PRO A 189 10.27 -7.89 -3.27
N ILE A 190 9.87 -6.63 -3.16
CA ILE A 190 10.78 -5.49 -3.31
C ILE A 190 11.56 -5.35 -2.00
N SER A 191 12.88 -5.41 -2.06
CA SER A 191 13.77 -5.18 -0.93
C SER A 191 14.29 -3.75 -0.93
N ILE A 192 14.13 -3.08 0.20
CA ILE A 192 14.62 -1.72 0.43
C ILE A 192 15.41 -1.63 1.74
N SER A 193 16.30 -0.66 1.84
CA SER A 193 16.80 -0.17 3.13
C SER A 193 15.94 0.98 3.65
N THR A 194 16.03 1.31 4.94
CA THR A 194 15.31 2.45 5.54
C THR A 194 15.66 3.79 4.87
N ALA A 195 16.90 3.96 4.42
CA ALA A 195 17.33 5.14 3.67
C ALA A 195 16.68 5.25 2.27
N GLN A 196 16.05 4.20 1.77
CA GLN A 196 15.36 4.17 0.48
C GLN A 196 13.87 4.45 0.57
N PHE A 197 13.28 4.67 1.77
CA PHE A 197 11.86 5.02 1.90
C PHE A 197 11.49 6.22 1.03
N GLY A 198 12.26 7.31 1.07
CA GLY A 198 11.99 8.48 0.24
C GLY A 198 11.91 8.15 -1.26
N LYS A 199 12.81 7.32 -1.77
CA LYS A 199 12.80 6.87 -3.16
C LYS A 199 11.58 5.97 -3.47
N LEU A 200 11.24 5.04 -2.57
CA LEU A 200 10.06 4.17 -2.71
C LEU A 200 8.78 5.00 -2.84
N PHE A 201 8.58 5.96 -1.95
CA PHE A 201 7.39 6.80 -1.92
C PHE A 201 7.32 7.75 -3.13
N ALA A 202 8.45 8.30 -3.59
CA ALA A 202 8.52 9.06 -4.84
C ALA A 202 8.11 8.20 -6.05
N PHE A 203 8.54 6.93 -6.09
CA PHE A 203 8.13 5.99 -7.12
C PHE A 203 6.63 5.71 -7.07
N LEU A 204 6.06 5.41 -5.90
CA LEU A 204 4.62 5.17 -5.76
C LEU A 204 3.79 6.38 -6.20
N GLY A 205 4.23 7.60 -5.85
CA GLY A 205 3.59 8.85 -6.29
C GLY A 205 3.64 9.01 -7.82
N SER A 206 4.81 8.81 -8.43
CA SER A 206 4.99 8.88 -9.88
C SER A 206 4.16 7.82 -10.62
N SER A 207 4.20 6.57 -10.16
CA SER A 207 3.45 5.45 -10.73
C SER A 207 1.94 5.67 -10.64
N SER A 208 1.44 6.17 -9.51
CA SER A 208 0.01 6.47 -9.36
C SER A 208 -0.44 7.56 -10.34
N SER A 209 0.43 8.55 -10.59
CA SER A 209 0.17 9.62 -11.55
C SER A 209 0.14 9.09 -12.98
N SER A 210 1.07 8.21 -13.35
CA SER A 210 1.10 7.56 -14.68
C SER A 210 -0.10 6.64 -14.94
N VAL A 211 -0.58 5.91 -13.93
CA VAL A 211 -1.80 5.09 -14.07
C VAL A 211 -3.03 5.98 -14.27
N VAL A 212 -3.14 7.07 -13.50
CA VAL A 212 -4.27 8.00 -13.58
C VAL A 212 -4.32 8.76 -14.91
N SER A 213 -3.17 9.10 -15.49
CA SER A 213 -3.09 9.71 -16.83
C SER A 213 -3.27 8.69 -17.98
N ASN A 214 -3.40 7.39 -17.66
CA ASN A 214 -3.40 6.26 -18.59
C ASN A 214 -2.10 6.15 -19.42
N SER A 215 -0.98 6.68 -18.91
CA SER A 215 0.34 6.53 -19.54
C SER A 215 1.03 5.21 -19.15
N MET A 216 0.45 4.44 -18.24
CA MET A 216 0.98 3.14 -17.80
C MET A 216 -0.18 2.18 -17.48
N SER A 217 -0.05 0.91 -17.88
CA SER A 217 -0.97 -0.16 -17.50
C SER A 217 -0.56 -0.78 -16.15
N ASN A 218 -1.47 -1.51 -15.51
CA ASN A 218 -1.13 -2.22 -14.28
C ASN A 218 -0.15 -3.38 -14.53
N ASP A 219 -0.17 -3.99 -15.71
CA ASP A 219 0.80 -5.03 -16.08
C ASP A 219 2.23 -4.51 -16.04
N ALA A 220 2.46 -3.24 -16.40
CA ALA A 220 3.77 -2.61 -16.31
C ALA A 220 4.28 -2.48 -14.85
N LEU A 221 3.39 -2.52 -13.84
CA LEU A 221 3.77 -2.54 -12.42
C LEU A 221 4.26 -3.92 -11.94
N TYR A 222 4.00 -4.96 -12.75
CA TYR A 222 4.45 -6.33 -12.52
C TYR A 222 5.57 -6.76 -13.46
N ASN A 223 5.69 -6.11 -14.61
CA ASN A 223 6.58 -6.56 -15.68
C ASN A 223 8.04 -6.26 -15.34
N LEU A 224 8.75 -7.32 -14.97
CA LEU A 224 10.17 -7.29 -14.66
C LEU A 224 10.92 -7.97 -15.81
N ASN A 225 11.63 -7.20 -16.64
CA ASN A 225 12.51 -7.73 -17.69
C ASN A 225 13.84 -8.30 -17.15
N THR A 226 14.00 -8.35 -15.84
CA THR A 226 15.19 -8.88 -15.18
C THR A 226 14.81 -10.09 -14.35
N GLU A 227 15.58 -11.17 -14.44
CA GLU A 227 15.53 -12.26 -13.47
C GLU A 227 16.25 -11.78 -12.20
N PRO A 228 15.55 -11.46 -11.11
CA PRO A 228 16.22 -11.07 -9.88
C PRO A 228 17.07 -12.24 -9.33
N GLU A 229 18.21 -11.95 -8.71
CA GLU A 229 18.97 -12.95 -7.94
C GLU A 229 18.49 -13.01 -6.48
N GLY A 230 18.43 -14.21 -5.86
CA GLY A 230 18.06 -14.37 -4.44
C GLY A 230 16.55 -14.35 -4.14
N ASN A 231 16.16 -14.10 -2.88
CA ASN A 231 14.75 -14.21 -2.41
C ASN A 231 13.95 -12.89 -2.51
N ALA A 232 14.58 -11.82 -3.00
CA ALA A 232 13.96 -10.50 -3.14
C ALA A 232 14.64 -9.75 -4.29
N MET A 233 13.96 -8.73 -4.82
CA MET A 233 14.53 -7.83 -5.83
C MET A 233 14.92 -6.51 -5.18
N ALA A 234 16.17 -6.06 -5.34
CA ALA A 234 16.59 -4.76 -4.84
C ALA A 234 15.84 -3.63 -5.56
N MET A 235 15.50 -2.56 -4.85
CA MET A 235 14.69 -1.46 -5.40
C MET A 235 15.29 -0.80 -6.66
N ASP A 236 16.61 -0.64 -6.70
CA ASP A 236 17.28 -0.02 -7.85
C ASP A 236 17.18 -0.93 -9.10
N ASP A 237 17.25 -2.26 -8.93
CA ASP A 237 17.02 -3.24 -10.00
C ASP A 237 15.55 -3.26 -10.43
N PHE A 238 14.63 -3.18 -9.47
CA PHE A 238 13.19 -3.06 -9.72
C PHE A 238 12.86 -1.82 -10.57
N PHE A 239 13.45 -0.66 -10.25
CA PHE A 239 13.26 0.56 -11.05
C PHE A 239 13.82 0.43 -12.45
N LYS A 240 15.01 -0.17 -12.59
CA LYS A 240 15.60 -0.44 -13.90
C LYS A 240 14.68 -1.33 -14.75
N ALA A 241 14.14 -2.39 -14.16
CA ALA A 241 13.25 -3.33 -14.83
C ALA A 241 11.94 -2.67 -15.32
N ILE A 242 11.37 -1.74 -14.55
CA ILE A 242 10.17 -0.98 -14.95
C ILE A 242 10.49 0.01 -16.08
N GLN A 243 11.65 0.66 -16.07
CA GLN A 243 12.04 1.57 -17.14
C GLN A 243 12.31 0.85 -18.47
N GLU A 244 12.84 -0.37 -18.41
CA GLU A 244 13.11 -1.20 -19.59
C GLU A 244 11.85 -1.87 -20.17
N SER A 245 10.72 -1.84 -19.47
CA SER A 245 9.45 -2.43 -19.92
C SER A 245 8.46 -1.40 -20.50
N GLN A 246 8.81 -0.12 -20.51
CA GLN A 246 8.09 1.00 -21.16
C GLN A 246 8.63 1.29 -22.57
#